data_AF-D1YGB0-F1
#
_entry.id   AF-D1YGB0-F1
#
_cell.length_a   1.000
_cell.length_b   1.000
_cell.length_c   1.000
_cell.angle_alpha   90.00
_cell.angle_beta   90.00
_cell.angle_gamma   90.00
#
_symmetry.space_group_name_H-M   'P 1'
#
loop_
_entity.id
_entity.type
_entity.pdbx_description
1 polymer ?
#
loop_
_entity_poly.entity_id
_entity_poly.type
_entity_poly.pdbx_seq_one_letter_code
_entity_poly.pdbx_strand_id
1 'polypeptide(L)'
;MKEFVPDKETKAKLITKAHMNVQNYADMKHAEKIEAGKFYDLEFELQPTFYRLPAGARLGLIIYSTDQGMTKRPLEDETYTIDLDKTQLTFHEM
;
A
#
# COMPACT_ATOMS: atom_id res chain seq x y z
N MET A 1 -30.08 -20.58 1.56
CA MET A 1 -29.61 -19.24 1.15
C MET A 1 -28.78 -18.67 2.29
N LYS A 2 -27.61 -18.07 2.02
CA LYS A 2 -26.76 -17.42 3.03
C LYS A 2 -26.47 -16.00 2.53
N GLU A 3 -26.53 -15.04 3.44
CA GLU A 3 -26.29 -13.62 3.17
C GLU A 3 -25.29 -13.05 4.16
N PHE A 4 -24.66 -11.93 3.81
CA PHE A 4 -23.87 -11.16 4.77
C PHE A 4 -24.79 -10.55 5.83
N VAL A 5 -24.41 -10.70 7.09
CA VAL A 5 -25.10 -10.12 8.25
C VAL A 5 -24.09 -9.34 9.08
N PRO A 6 -24.53 -8.44 9.97
CA PRO A 6 -23.63 -7.80 10.91
C PRO A 6 -22.81 -8.83 11.68
N ASP A 7 -21.50 -8.67 11.65
CA ASP A 7 -20.55 -9.47 12.42
C ASP A 7 -20.15 -8.72 13.71
N LYS A 8 -19.35 -9.35 14.56
CA LYS A 8 -18.71 -8.70 15.71
C LYS A 8 -17.96 -7.45 15.27
N GLU A 9 -17.98 -6.45 16.15
CA GLU A 9 -17.29 -5.19 15.88
C GLU A 9 -15.80 -5.40 15.65
N THR A 10 -15.29 -4.70 14.64
CA THR A 10 -13.86 -4.64 14.32
C THR A 10 -13.40 -3.20 14.33
N LYS A 11 -12.14 -2.98 14.68
CA LYS A 11 -11.58 -1.62 14.80
C LYS A 11 -11.18 -1.01 13.45
N ALA A 12 -10.98 -1.85 12.44
CA ALA A 12 -10.54 -1.45 11.11
C ALA A 12 -10.87 -2.53 10.08
N LYS A 13 -10.92 -2.12 8.81
CA LYS A 13 -11.05 -3.00 7.64
C LYS A 13 -10.12 -2.52 6.54
N LEU A 14 -9.37 -3.44 5.93
CA LEU A 14 -8.56 -3.13 4.75
C LEU A 14 -9.49 -2.80 3.58
N ILE A 15 -9.28 -1.64 2.95
CA ILE A 15 -10.01 -1.22 1.75
C ILE A 15 -9.29 -1.73 0.49
N THR A 16 -8.01 -1.39 0.35
CA THR A 16 -7.15 -1.80 -0.76
C THR A 16 -5.68 -1.73 -0.35
N LYS A 17 -4.81 -2.44 -1.07
CA LYS A 17 -3.33 -2.37 -0.96
C LYS A 17 -2.68 -2.82 -2.25
N ALA A 18 -1.41 -2.49 -2.44
CA ALA A 18 -0.55 -3.03 -3.48
C ALA A 18 0.90 -3.10 -2.97
N HIS A 19 1.78 -3.70 -3.76
CA HIS A 19 3.21 -3.77 -3.49
C HIS A 19 3.96 -3.41 -4.77
N MET A 20 5.11 -2.77 -4.64
CA MET A 20 6.00 -2.44 -5.76
C MET A 20 7.44 -2.78 -5.36
N ASN A 21 8.20 -3.33 -6.30
CA ASN A 21 9.65 -3.48 -6.14
C ASN A 21 10.33 -2.14 -6.46
N VAL A 22 11.16 -1.63 -5.56
CA VAL A 22 11.89 -0.37 -5.73
C VAL A 22 12.76 -0.38 -6.99
N GLN A 23 13.29 -1.53 -7.39
CA GLN A 23 14.08 -1.65 -8.62
C GLN A 23 13.29 -1.38 -9.90
N ASN A 24 11.96 -1.43 -9.83
CA ASN A 24 11.07 -1.14 -10.96
C ASN A 24 10.61 0.33 -10.99
N TYR A 25 11.30 1.24 -10.29
CA TYR A 25 10.96 2.67 -10.25
C TYR A 25 10.87 3.32 -11.65
N ALA A 26 11.69 2.86 -12.61
CA ALA A 26 11.73 3.42 -13.96
C ALA A 26 10.87 2.64 -14.98
N ASP A 27 10.78 1.32 -14.84
CA ASP A 27 10.00 0.45 -15.72
C ASP A 27 9.45 -0.76 -14.94
N MET A 28 8.15 -0.99 -15.04
CA MET A 28 7.47 -2.14 -14.42
C MET A 28 7.93 -3.49 -14.99
N LYS A 29 8.53 -3.50 -16.17
CA LYS A 29 8.99 -4.72 -16.86
C LYS A 29 10.48 -4.99 -16.70
N HIS A 30 11.27 -3.99 -16.31
CA HIS A 30 12.73 -4.10 -16.21
C HIS A 30 13.22 -3.58 -14.86
N ALA A 31 13.99 -4.40 -14.15
CA ALA A 31 14.57 -4.02 -12.88
C ALA A 31 15.89 -3.27 -13.10
N GLU A 32 16.04 -2.15 -12.41
CA GLU A 32 17.23 -1.31 -12.41
C GLU A 32 18.04 -1.48 -11.13
N LYS A 33 19.33 -1.14 -11.21
CA LYS A 33 20.18 -1.06 -10.02
C LYS A 33 19.76 0.14 -9.18
N ILE A 34 19.65 -0.07 -7.87
CA ILE A 34 19.40 0.99 -6.88
C ILE A 34 20.63 1.19 -6.00
N GLU A 35 20.68 2.35 -5.35
CA GLU A 35 21.76 2.79 -4.47
C GLU A 35 21.16 3.16 -3.12
N ALA A 36 21.74 2.64 -2.04
CA ALA A 36 21.30 2.96 -0.69
C ALA A 36 21.47 4.46 -0.40
N GLY A 37 20.50 5.06 0.30
CA GLY A 37 20.50 6.48 0.66
C GLY A 37 20.06 7.43 -0.47
N LYS A 38 19.75 6.91 -1.66
CA LYS A 38 19.17 7.69 -2.76
C LYS A 38 17.65 7.52 -2.79
N PHE A 39 16.93 8.62 -3.02
CA PHE A 39 15.49 8.60 -3.22
C PHE A 39 15.14 8.18 -4.64
N TYR A 40 14.08 7.38 -4.76
CA TYR A 40 13.48 6.94 -6.02
C TYR A 40 11.98 7.19 -5.95
N ASP A 41 11.42 7.75 -7.01
CA ASP A 41 9.98 7.99 -7.10
C ASP A 41 9.27 6.70 -7.50
N LEU A 42 8.24 6.31 -6.74
CA LEU A 42 7.40 5.16 -7.04
C LEU A 42 5.99 5.62 -7.38
N GLU A 43 5.53 5.25 -8.57
CA GLU A 43 4.17 5.50 -9.03
C GLU A 43 3.52 4.19 -9.44
N PHE A 44 2.45 3.81 -8.75
CA PHE A 44 1.72 2.57 -9.00
C PHE A 44 0.28 2.63 -8.51
N GLU A 45 -0.57 1.80 -9.12
CA GLU A 45 -1.98 1.69 -8.75
C GLU A 45 -2.19 0.69 -7.61
N LEU A 46 -3.14 1.00 -6.72
CA LEU A 46 -3.65 0.06 -5.74
C LEU A 46 -4.71 -0.85 -6.37
N GLN A 47 -5.07 -1.95 -5.70
CA GLN A 47 -6.15 -2.81 -6.18
C GLN A 47 -7.45 -1.99 -6.32
N PRO A 48 -8.18 -2.12 -7.44
CA PRO A 48 -9.40 -1.37 -7.66
C PRO A 48 -10.46 -1.75 -6.62
N THR A 49 -11.25 -0.77 -6.19
CA THR A 49 -12.25 -0.97 -5.14
C THR A 49 -13.46 -0.08 -5.34
N PHE A 50 -14.60 -0.51 -4.78
CA PHE A 50 -15.80 0.28 -4.65
C PHE A 50 -16.22 0.20 -3.18
N TYR A 51 -15.77 1.17 -2.39
CA TYR A 51 -15.95 1.17 -0.94
C TYR A 51 -16.51 2.49 -0.44
N ARG A 52 -17.64 2.43 0.27
CA ARG A 52 -18.23 3.60 0.93
C ARG A 52 -17.68 3.72 2.34
N LEU A 53 -16.92 4.78 2.61
CA LEU A 53 -16.45 5.08 3.96
C LEU A 53 -17.64 5.55 4.84
N PRO A 54 -17.93 4.88 5.97
CA PRO A 54 -19.02 5.30 6.85
C PRO A 54 -18.75 6.67 7.49
N ALA A 55 -19.80 7.43 7.79
CA ALA A 55 -19.68 8.67 8.52
C ALA A 55 -19.03 8.44 9.90
N GLY A 56 -18.07 9.29 10.26
CA GLY A 56 -17.30 9.16 11.50
C GLY A 56 -16.11 8.18 11.44
N ALA A 57 -16.00 7.37 10.39
CA ALA A 57 -14.79 6.58 10.14
C ALA A 57 -13.66 7.47 9.60
N ARG A 58 -12.42 6.98 9.70
CA ARG A 58 -11.23 7.64 9.15
C ARG A 58 -10.56 6.76 8.11
N LEU A 59 -10.05 7.38 7.06
CA LEU A 59 -9.16 6.72 6.11
C LEU A 59 -7.73 6.74 6.67
N GLY A 60 -7.07 5.58 6.67
CA GLY A 60 -5.67 5.44 7.06
C GLY A 60 -4.82 4.97 5.89
N LEU A 61 -3.78 5.74 5.55
CA LEU A 61 -2.73 5.33 4.62
C LEU A 61 -1.58 4.70 5.42
N ILE A 62 -1.17 3.50 5.03
CA ILE A 62 -0.06 2.77 5.66
C ILE A 62 0.97 2.47 4.57
N ILE A 63 2.21 2.93 4.77
CA ILE A 63 3.36 2.62 3.93
C ILE A 63 4.25 1.66 4.72
N TYR A 64 4.52 0.48 4.15
CA TYR A 64 5.33 -0.57 4.77
C TYR A 64 5.97 -1.45 3.69
N SER A 65 6.97 -2.25 4.08
CA SER A 65 7.68 -3.16 3.16
C SER A 65 7.18 -4.61 3.29
N THR A 66 7.56 -5.31 4.36
CA THR A 66 7.22 -6.74 4.52
C THR A 66 5.75 -6.95 4.90
N ASP A 67 4.96 -7.52 3.99
CA ASP A 67 3.66 -8.09 4.26
C ASP A 67 3.79 -9.58 4.58
N GLN A 68 3.56 -9.95 5.85
CA GLN A 68 3.71 -11.32 6.30
C GLN A 68 2.83 -12.32 5.53
N GLY A 69 1.68 -11.90 4.99
CA GLY A 69 0.78 -12.76 4.22
C GLY A 69 1.03 -12.78 2.71
N MET A 70 1.79 -11.81 2.17
CA MET A 70 1.82 -11.56 0.72
C MET A 70 3.23 -11.40 0.11
N THR A 71 4.23 -10.92 0.85
CA THR A 71 5.59 -10.70 0.31
C THR A 71 6.59 -11.72 0.85
N LYS A 72 7.81 -11.71 0.28
CA LYS A 72 8.95 -12.39 0.89
C LYS A 72 9.19 -11.84 2.30
N ARG A 73 9.81 -12.65 3.15
CA ARG A 73 10.15 -12.34 4.54
C ARG A 73 11.68 -12.40 4.68
N PRO A 74 12.38 -11.29 4.39
CA PRO A 74 13.82 -11.23 4.54
C PRO A 74 14.23 -11.56 5.98
N LEU A 75 15.43 -12.11 6.14
CA LEU A 75 16.04 -12.36 7.46
C LEU A 75 16.96 -11.21 7.89
N GLU A 76 17.12 -10.22 7.02
CA GLU A 76 17.94 -9.03 7.23
C GLU A 76 17.07 -7.82 7.50
N ASP A 77 17.64 -6.85 8.20
CA ASP A 77 16.99 -5.58 8.49
C ASP A 77 17.24 -4.57 7.37
N GLU A 78 16.19 -3.83 7.02
CA GLU A 78 16.27 -2.74 6.04
C GLU A 78 15.47 -1.55 6.55
N THR A 79 16.02 -0.34 6.39
CA THR A 79 15.38 0.91 6.81
C THR A 79 14.94 1.71 5.59
N TYR A 80 13.66 2.08 5.57
CA TYR A 80 13.06 2.90 4.52
C TYR A 80 12.85 4.32 5.06
N THR A 81 13.22 5.32 4.27
CA THR A 81 12.94 6.73 4.55
C THR A 81 12.00 7.26 3.48
N ILE A 82 10.89 7.89 3.89
CA ILE A 82 9.87 8.44 2.99
C ILE A 82 9.91 9.97 3.09
N ASP A 83 10.02 10.63 1.94
CA ASP A 83 9.87 12.09 1.83
C ASP A 83 8.37 12.42 1.74
N LEU A 84 7.80 12.91 2.85
CA LEU A 84 6.36 13.18 2.94
C LEU A 84 5.94 14.41 2.12
N ASP A 85 6.85 15.34 1.85
CA ASP A 85 6.55 16.52 1.02
C ASP A 85 6.35 16.15 -0.45
N LYS A 86 6.81 14.96 -0.85
CA LYS A 86 6.68 14.40 -2.21
C LYS A 86 5.80 13.15 -2.26
N THR A 87 5.05 12.87 -1.21
CA THR A 87 4.17 11.70 -1.14
C THR A 87 2.72 12.14 -1.27
N GLN A 88 1.97 11.49 -2.18
CA GLN A 88 0.54 11.74 -2.34
C GLN A 88 -0.23 10.44 -2.55
N LEU A 89 -1.49 10.44 -2.11
CA LEU A 89 -2.47 9.40 -2.41
C LEU A 89 -3.61 10.05 -3.21
N THR A 90 -3.81 9.57 -4.44
CA THR A 90 -4.89 10.05 -5.32
C THR A 90 -5.93 8.95 -5.47
N PHE A 91 -7.20 9.29 -5.32
CA PHE A 91 -8.32 8.39 -5.56
C PHE A 91 -9.55 9.18 -6.02
N HIS A 92 -10.48 8.49 -6.67
CA HIS A 92 -11.76 9.05 -7.07
C HIS A 92 -12.84 8.66 -6.06
N GLU A 93 -13.68 9.63 -5.72
CA GLU A 93 -14.90 9.43 -4.92
C GLU A 93 -16.12 9.88 -5.73
N MET A 94 -17.29 9.34 -5.38
CA MET A 94 -18.58 9.70 -5.97
C MET A 94 -19.43 10.50 -4.99
#